data_AF-A0A329LNW5-F1
#
_entry.id   AF-A0A329LNW5-F1
#
_cell.length_a   1.000
_cell.length_b   1.000
_cell.length_c   1.000
_cell.angle_alpha   90.00
_cell.angle_beta   90.00
_cell.angle_gamma   90.00
#
_symmetry.space_group_name_H-M   'P 1'
#
loop_
_entity.id
_entity.type
_entity.pdbx_description
1 polymer ?
#
loop_
_entity_poly.entity_id
_entity_poly.type
_entity_poly.pdbx_seq_one_letter_code
_entity_poly.pdbx_strand_id
1 'polypeptide(L)'
;MNRRYLVGAVIAACAALVMTACTTTLRGEPVSVFADPFRVAGMPATDGPTGLRPDAQGPTRSVTGTDGSDTDELARQAISDIEEFWKGAYHNAFGGEFEPVARVYSWDANGFDETGFCDTDTYGLVNAGFCDTDNTIGWDRGELLPSLRREYGDMGVTMVLAHEYGHSVQKQADLVNDDSPTLVSEQQADCLAGAYMRWVAEDDSPRFTLSTGDGLNNVLATVIAFRDPLLSENDPEAGVDEHGSAFERLSAFQFGFTDGASACAAIDMREIGQRRGDLPVLLEHDETGEWAVSEDSVRAILEAMNILFEPAAPPELSFSPTECPDARPSPPVSYCPASNVIAVDLDELAQMGAPPDIEDPVGLATGDNTAYSVLVSRFMQAIQHERGGVDLDNAEAALRTACLTGVATTKLSKSVQTSDGNTVALTAGDVDEAVSGILTNGLVASDVNGESVPSGFSRIDAFRVGVLGDTERCFKRFD
;
A
#
# COMPACT_ATOMS: atom_id res chain seq x y z
N MET A 1 19.74 -49.12 53.15
CA MET A 1 19.23 -48.61 51.85
C MET A 1 20.42 -48.20 51.01
N ASN A 2 20.63 -48.83 49.86
CA ASN A 2 21.87 -48.74 49.09
C ASN A 2 22.02 -47.33 48.48
N ARG A 3 23.21 -46.71 48.58
CA ARG A 3 23.52 -45.34 48.12
C ARG A 3 23.12 -45.06 46.66
N ARG A 4 23.05 -46.11 45.84
CA ARG A 4 22.57 -46.10 44.44
C ARG A 4 21.08 -45.79 44.29
N TYR A 5 20.22 -46.23 45.21
CA TYR A 5 18.78 -45.96 45.16
C TYR A 5 18.46 -44.50 45.55
N LEU A 6 19.26 -43.92 46.46
CA LEU A 6 19.15 -42.51 46.84
C LEU A 6 19.55 -41.57 45.69
N VAL A 7 20.63 -41.89 44.98
CA VAL A 7 21.05 -41.10 43.80
C VAL A 7 20.03 -41.20 42.66
N GLY A 8 19.50 -42.40 42.39
CA GLY A 8 18.44 -42.56 41.38
C GLY A 8 17.16 -41.80 41.72
N ALA A 9 16.75 -41.80 43.00
CA ALA A 9 15.57 -41.06 43.45
C ALA A 9 15.76 -39.53 43.35
N VAL A 10 16.95 -39.02 43.68
CA VAL A 10 17.27 -37.58 43.56
C VAL A 10 17.30 -37.14 42.10
N ILE A 11 17.91 -37.92 41.19
CA ILE A 11 17.94 -37.60 39.76
C ILE A 11 16.52 -37.60 39.17
N ALA A 12 15.69 -38.59 39.52
CA ALA A 12 14.30 -38.65 39.07
C ALA A 12 13.47 -37.47 39.60
N ALA A 13 13.66 -37.07 40.86
CA ALA A 13 12.99 -35.92 41.45
C ALA A 13 13.44 -34.59 40.81
N CYS A 14 14.74 -34.43 40.52
CA CYS A 14 15.25 -33.25 39.82
C CYS A 14 14.76 -33.18 38.38
N ALA A 15 14.72 -34.30 37.64
CA ALA A 15 14.19 -34.33 36.27
C ALA A 15 12.68 -34.01 36.24
N ALA A 16 11.91 -34.51 37.20
CA ALA A 16 10.49 -34.19 37.33
C ALA A 16 10.26 -32.70 37.67
N LEU A 17 11.09 -32.11 38.55
CA LEU A 17 11.01 -30.68 38.88
C LEU A 17 11.37 -29.78 37.70
N VAL A 18 12.37 -30.14 36.88
CA VAL A 18 12.74 -29.39 35.68
C VAL A 18 11.64 -29.46 34.61
N MET A 19 10.95 -30.61 34.46
CA MET A 19 9.83 -30.74 33.51
C MET A 19 8.58 -29.95 33.92
N THR A 20 8.39 -29.66 35.22
CA THR A 20 7.26 -28.84 35.70
C THR A 20 7.57 -27.34 35.80
N ALA A 21 8.85 -26.93 35.70
CA ALA A 21 9.27 -25.55 35.95
C ALA A 21 9.25 -24.62 34.73
N CYS A 22 8.95 -25.11 33.52
CA CYS A 22 9.06 -24.31 32.29
C CYS A 22 7.81 -24.31 31.39
N THR A 23 6.62 -24.62 31.92
CA THR A 23 5.37 -24.47 31.15
C THR A 23 4.46 -23.44 31.81
N THR A 24 4.79 -22.17 31.65
CA THR A 24 3.80 -21.11 31.81
C THR A 24 2.87 -21.17 30.60
N THR A 25 1.65 -21.65 30.78
CA THR A 25 0.61 -21.50 29.77
C THR A 25 0.24 -20.01 29.72
N LEU A 26 0.73 -19.30 28.72
CA LEU A 26 0.24 -17.96 28.40
C LEU A 26 -1.20 -18.13 27.92
N ARG A 27 -2.16 -17.80 28.78
CA ARG A 27 -3.55 -17.67 28.37
C ARG A 27 -3.68 -16.37 27.59
N GLY A 28 -3.98 -16.49 26.31
CA GLY A 28 -4.32 -15.39 25.42
C GLY A 28 -5.15 -15.95 24.27
N GLU A 29 -5.96 -15.10 23.66
CA GLU A 29 -6.58 -15.42 22.38
C GLU A 29 -5.61 -14.98 21.28
N PRO A 30 -5.24 -15.87 20.35
CA PRO A 30 -4.44 -15.46 19.20
C PRO A 30 -5.29 -14.51 18.36
N VAL A 31 -4.91 -13.24 18.37
CA VAL A 31 -5.52 -12.20 17.53
C VAL A 31 -4.57 -11.87 16.39
N SER A 32 -5.15 -11.57 15.23
CA SER A 32 -4.38 -11.08 14.08
C SER A 32 -3.74 -9.74 14.42
N VAL A 33 -2.58 -9.42 13.83
CA VAL A 33 -1.98 -8.07 13.90
C VAL A 33 -2.87 -6.99 13.28
N PHE A 34 -3.88 -7.41 12.52
CA PHE A 34 -4.90 -6.59 11.87
C PHE A 34 -6.24 -6.57 12.62
N ALA A 35 -6.33 -7.15 13.81
CA ALA A 35 -7.59 -7.24 14.57
C ALA A 35 -7.96 -5.95 15.29
N ASP A 36 -6.98 -5.08 15.59
CA ASP A 36 -7.20 -3.80 16.23
C ASP A 36 -7.12 -2.69 15.16
N PRO A 37 -8.22 -1.98 14.86
CA PRO A 37 -8.24 -0.91 13.85
C PRO A 37 -7.27 0.24 14.15
N PHE A 38 -6.84 0.38 15.41
CA PHE A 38 -5.90 1.41 15.86
C PHE A 38 -4.46 0.88 15.95
N ARG A 39 -4.18 -0.26 15.30
CA ARG A 39 -2.83 -0.79 15.15
C ARG A 39 -2.47 -1.07 13.70
N VAL A 40 -1.18 -0.93 13.42
CA VAL A 40 -0.55 -1.21 12.13
C VAL A 40 0.51 -2.26 12.37
N ALA A 41 0.23 -3.49 11.94
CA ALA A 41 1.14 -4.62 12.08
C ALA A 41 1.70 -4.75 13.54
N GLY A 42 0.83 -4.54 14.53
CA GLY A 42 1.16 -4.63 15.96
C GLY A 42 1.62 -3.33 16.63
N MET A 43 1.92 -2.27 15.88
CA MET A 43 2.29 -0.95 16.40
C MET A 43 1.04 -0.06 16.56
N PRO A 44 0.96 0.87 17.54
CA PRO A 44 -0.12 1.86 17.59
C PRO A 44 -0.17 2.68 16.30
N ALA A 45 -1.36 2.97 15.78
CA ALA A 45 -1.58 3.90 14.67
C ALA A 45 -1.61 5.33 15.20
N THR A 46 -0.50 6.06 15.05
CA THR A 46 -0.34 7.41 15.60
C THR A 46 0.42 8.30 14.65
N ASP A 47 0.01 9.56 14.58
CA ASP A 47 0.80 10.62 13.95
C ASP A 47 1.98 11.01 14.83
N GLY A 48 2.97 11.65 14.21
CA GLY A 48 4.15 12.11 14.91
C GLY A 48 5.26 12.57 13.97
N PRO A 49 6.44 12.89 14.52
CA PRO A 49 7.61 13.19 13.73
C PRO A 49 7.85 12.09 12.69
N THR A 50 8.17 12.50 11.46
CA THR A 50 8.47 11.61 10.34
C THR A 50 9.59 12.25 9.52
N GLY A 51 10.57 11.47 9.10
CA GLY A 51 11.73 11.94 8.33
C GLY A 51 13.04 11.89 9.09
N LEU A 52 14.01 12.70 8.65
CA LEU A 52 15.34 12.74 9.24
C LEU A 52 15.28 13.28 10.67
N ARG A 53 15.89 12.55 11.61
CA ARG A 53 15.94 12.96 13.03
C ARG A 53 16.80 14.20 13.21
N PRO A 54 16.43 15.12 14.12
CA PRO A 54 17.27 16.27 14.46
C PRO A 54 18.65 15.90 15.02
N ASP A 55 18.76 14.73 15.66
CA ASP A 55 19.97 14.15 16.22
C ASP A 55 20.47 12.94 15.43
N ALA A 56 20.08 12.84 14.15
CA ALA A 56 20.48 11.74 13.27
C ALA A 56 21.99 11.51 13.31
N GLN A 57 22.38 10.23 13.38
CA GLN A 57 23.78 9.87 13.16
C GLN A 57 24.24 10.35 11.78
N GLY A 58 25.49 10.80 11.68
CA GLY A 58 26.07 11.19 10.41
C GLY A 58 26.09 10.04 9.39
N PRO A 59 26.14 10.36 8.09
CA PRO A 59 26.16 9.35 7.04
C PRO A 59 27.50 8.64 7.02
N THR A 60 27.49 7.40 6.54
CA THR A 60 28.66 6.53 6.44
C THR A 60 29.20 6.45 5.01
N ARG A 61 28.45 6.95 4.02
CA ARG A 61 28.80 6.88 2.60
C ARG A 61 29.32 8.20 2.05
N SER A 62 30.29 8.11 1.16
CA SER A 62 30.66 9.19 0.24
C SER A 62 29.86 9.07 -1.06
N VAL A 63 29.39 10.20 -1.59
CA VAL A 63 28.62 10.27 -2.83
C VAL A 63 29.46 10.95 -3.90
N THR A 64 29.53 10.34 -5.09
CA THR A 64 30.19 10.92 -6.26
C THR A 64 29.21 11.82 -6.99
N GLY A 65 29.63 13.01 -7.43
CA GLY A 65 28.76 13.96 -8.12
C GLY A 65 27.86 14.80 -7.20
N THR A 66 27.98 14.62 -5.88
CA THR A 66 27.24 15.40 -4.88
C THR A 66 27.51 16.91 -4.98
N ASP A 67 26.46 17.71 -4.78
CA ASP A 67 26.56 19.17 -4.65
C ASP A 67 26.48 19.67 -3.20
N GLY A 68 26.26 18.74 -2.25
CA GLY A 68 26.11 19.04 -0.82
C GLY A 68 24.82 19.76 -0.46
N SER A 69 23.81 19.76 -1.33
CA SER A 69 22.48 20.29 -1.03
C SER A 69 21.75 19.45 0.02
N ASP A 70 20.72 20.02 0.65
CA ASP A 70 19.95 19.33 1.68
C ASP A 70 19.25 18.06 1.16
N THR A 71 18.79 18.07 -0.10
CA THR A 71 18.17 16.89 -0.74
C THR A 71 19.19 15.79 -0.97
N ASP A 72 20.39 16.15 -1.40
CA ASP A 72 21.47 15.22 -1.68
C ASP A 72 22.06 14.63 -0.38
N GLU A 73 22.13 15.46 0.66
CA GLU A 73 22.49 15.04 2.02
C GLU A 73 21.45 14.08 2.61
N LEU A 74 20.15 14.35 2.40
CA LEU A 74 19.07 13.45 2.80
C LEU A 74 19.21 12.08 2.12
N ALA A 75 19.44 12.04 0.81
CA ALA A 75 19.64 10.79 0.08
C ALA A 75 20.87 10.03 0.58
N ARG A 76 21.98 10.73 0.85
CA ARG A 76 23.19 10.15 1.45
C ARG A 76 22.92 9.54 2.83
N GLN A 77 22.06 10.18 3.63
CA GLN A 77 21.62 9.65 4.92
C GLN A 77 20.76 8.41 4.75
N ALA A 78 19.80 8.42 3.82
CA ALA A 78 18.95 7.26 3.51
C ALA A 78 19.78 6.03 3.16
N ILE A 79 20.72 6.15 2.21
CA ILE A 79 21.61 5.03 1.84
C ILE A 79 22.40 4.50 3.04
N SER A 80 22.91 5.40 3.89
CA SER A 80 23.67 4.99 5.07
C SER A 80 22.83 4.20 6.07
N ASP A 81 21.54 4.54 6.18
CA ASP A 81 20.59 3.89 7.08
C ASP A 81 20.10 2.54 6.54
N ILE A 82 19.78 2.48 5.25
CA ILE A 82 19.40 1.25 4.54
C ILE A 82 20.52 0.20 4.66
N GLU A 83 21.78 0.61 4.47
CA GLU A 83 22.93 -0.28 4.68
C GLU A 83 23.09 -0.74 6.14
N GLU A 84 22.72 0.09 7.11
CA GLU A 84 22.78 -0.28 8.53
C GLU A 84 21.71 -1.32 8.88
N PHE A 85 20.49 -1.14 8.36
CA PHE A 85 19.44 -2.13 8.45
C PHE A 85 19.87 -3.47 7.84
N TRP A 86 20.35 -3.49 6.60
CA TRP A 86 20.71 -4.73 5.93
C TRP A 86 21.90 -5.45 6.56
N LYS A 87 22.89 -4.72 7.13
CA LYS A 87 23.95 -5.32 7.95
C LYS A 87 23.39 -6.15 9.12
N GLY A 88 22.27 -5.73 9.70
CA GLY A 88 21.61 -6.45 10.80
C GLY A 88 20.61 -7.53 10.35
N ALA A 89 19.88 -7.27 9.26
CA ALA A 89 18.75 -8.09 8.84
C ALA A 89 19.11 -9.23 7.86
N TYR A 90 20.08 -9.00 6.96
CA TYR A 90 20.32 -9.83 5.78
C TYR A 90 20.60 -11.31 6.12
N HIS A 91 21.52 -11.57 7.06
CA HIS A 91 21.88 -12.94 7.45
C HIS A 91 20.67 -13.75 7.93
N ASN A 92 19.77 -13.13 8.69
CA ASN A 92 18.60 -13.81 9.22
C ASN A 92 17.55 -14.06 8.13
N ALA A 93 17.43 -13.15 7.15
CA ALA A 93 16.46 -13.26 6.07
C ALA A 93 16.90 -14.25 4.99
N PHE A 94 18.17 -14.20 4.56
CA PHE A 94 18.66 -14.90 3.36
C PHE A 94 19.93 -15.75 3.59
N GLY A 95 20.52 -15.68 4.79
CA GLY A 95 21.84 -16.27 5.05
C GLY A 95 22.98 -15.42 4.48
N GLY A 96 24.22 -15.89 4.61
CA GLY A 96 25.40 -15.17 4.09
C GLY A 96 25.75 -13.90 4.87
N GLU A 97 26.55 -13.03 4.26
CA GLU A 97 26.95 -11.72 4.78
C GLU A 97 26.50 -10.63 3.79
N PHE A 98 25.98 -9.52 4.31
CA PHE A 98 25.60 -8.38 3.48
C PHE A 98 26.82 -7.59 3.03
N GLU A 99 26.89 -7.29 1.74
CA GLU A 99 27.88 -6.42 1.14
C GLU A 99 27.23 -5.11 0.66
N PRO A 100 27.67 -3.95 1.14
CA PRO A 100 27.21 -2.67 0.60
C PRO A 100 27.52 -2.51 -0.90
N VAL A 101 26.71 -1.70 -1.60
CA VAL A 101 26.99 -1.30 -2.99
C VAL A 101 28.39 -0.69 -3.13
N ALA A 102 29.02 -0.88 -4.28
CA ALA A 102 30.39 -0.49 -4.52
C ALA A 102 30.58 1.04 -4.49
N ARG A 103 29.67 1.79 -5.13
CA ARG A 103 29.69 3.26 -5.21
C ARG A 103 28.28 3.83 -5.20
N VAL A 104 28.21 5.10 -4.80
CA VAL A 104 26.98 5.88 -4.71
C VAL A 104 27.16 7.14 -5.55
N TYR A 105 26.19 7.45 -6.40
CA TYR A 105 26.19 8.60 -7.31
C TYR A 105 25.03 9.55 -7.06
N SER A 106 25.26 10.80 -7.39
CA SER A 106 24.25 11.83 -7.48
C SER A 106 24.52 12.61 -8.76
N TRP A 107 23.48 12.86 -9.55
CA TRP A 107 23.55 13.69 -10.75
C TRP A 107 22.43 14.74 -10.75
N ASP A 108 22.57 15.77 -11.57
CA ASP A 108 21.51 16.75 -11.84
C ASP A 108 21.02 16.52 -13.27
N ALA A 109 19.78 16.07 -13.44
CA ALA A 109 19.22 15.81 -14.76
C ALA A 109 19.18 17.06 -15.67
N ASN A 110 19.23 18.26 -15.10
CA ASN A 110 19.32 19.52 -15.84
C ASN A 110 20.78 20.00 -16.07
N GLY A 111 21.73 19.33 -15.43
CA GLY A 111 23.15 19.65 -15.48
C GLY A 111 23.83 19.08 -16.72
N PHE A 112 24.91 19.73 -17.15
CA PHE A 112 25.84 19.18 -18.14
C PHE A 112 27.09 18.60 -17.46
N ASP A 113 26.98 18.14 -16.22
CA ASP A 113 28.05 17.45 -15.53
C ASP A 113 28.39 16.14 -16.25
N GLU A 114 29.69 15.81 -16.36
CA GLU A 114 30.16 14.57 -17.00
C GLU A 114 29.91 13.32 -16.12
N THR A 115 28.88 13.34 -15.27
CA THR A 115 28.50 12.21 -14.43
C THR A 115 27.81 11.18 -15.32
N GLY A 116 28.29 9.94 -15.30
CA GLY A 116 27.61 8.82 -15.96
C GLY A 116 27.05 7.87 -14.92
N PHE A 117 25.88 7.28 -15.20
CA PHE A 117 25.28 6.25 -14.36
C PHE A 117 24.88 5.04 -15.21
N CYS A 118 25.22 3.83 -14.77
CA CYS A 118 24.92 2.58 -15.48
C CYS A 118 25.24 2.59 -16.99
N ASP A 119 26.45 3.02 -17.35
CA ASP A 119 26.93 3.17 -18.74
C ASP A 119 26.10 4.14 -19.62
N THR A 120 25.29 5.01 -19.00
CA THR A 120 24.48 6.04 -19.66
C THR A 120 24.84 7.46 -19.22
N ASP A 121 24.52 8.43 -20.06
CA ASP A 121 24.61 9.86 -19.76
C ASP A 121 23.44 10.27 -18.85
N THR A 122 23.72 11.07 -17.82
CA THR A 122 22.70 11.45 -16.83
C THR A 122 21.91 12.71 -17.20
N TYR A 123 22.24 13.38 -18.29
CA TYR A 123 21.46 14.53 -18.76
C TYR A 123 20.05 14.08 -19.21
N GLY A 124 19.02 14.71 -18.64
CA GLY A 124 17.62 14.35 -18.86
C GLY A 124 17.18 13.06 -18.16
N LEU A 125 18.06 12.42 -17.37
CA LEU A 125 17.72 11.21 -16.62
C LEU A 125 17.09 11.59 -15.28
N VAL A 126 15.79 11.89 -15.28
CA VAL A 126 15.02 12.13 -14.03
C VAL A 126 14.70 10.77 -13.41
N ASN A 127 15.65 10.18 -12.68
CA ASN A 127 15.50 8.84 -12.12
C ASN A 127 16.27 8.62 -10.81
N ALA A 128 15.97 7.53 -10.12
CA ALA A 128 16.85 6.85 -9.17
C ALA A 128 17.05 5.42 -9.66
N GLY A 129 18.16 4.78 -9.30
CA GLY A 129 18.43 3.47 -9.87
C GLY A 129 19.49 2.69 -9.14
N PHE A 130 19.34 1.36 -9.11
CA PHE A 130 20.42 0.41 -8.91
C PHE A 130 20.95 -0.12 -10.25
N CYS A 131 22.26 -0.05 -10.44
CA CYS A 131 22.94 -0.61 -11.60
C CYS A 131 23.53 -1.99 -11.28
N ASP A 132 22.96 -3.02 -11.89
CA ASP A 132 23.38 -4.40 -11.68
C ASP A 132 24.83 -4.66 -12.12
N THR A 133 25.24 -4.09 -13.26
CA THR A 133 26.50 -4.43 -13.94
C THR A 133 27.75 -4.04 -13.14
N ASP A 134 27.70 -2.93 -12.40
CA ASP A 134 28.84 -2.43 -11.60
C ASP A 134 28.53 -2.29 -10.09
N ASN A 135 27.36 -2.78 -9.65
CA ASN A 135 26.88 -2.76 -8.27
C ASN A 135 26.91 -1.36 -7.67
N THR A 136 26.28 -0.40 -8.34
CA THR A 136 26.20 0.99 -7.91
C THR A 136 24.77 1.47 -7.79
N ILE A 137 24.55 2.52 -7.00
CA ILE A 137 23.24 3.15 -6.83
C ILE A 137 23.38 4.65 -7.05
N GLY A 138 22.34 5.30 -7.54
CA GLY A 138 22.32 6.76 -7.61
C GLY A 138 20.95 7.36 -7.82
N TRP A 139 20.92 8.69 -7.84
CA TRP A 139 19.69 9.47 -7.96
C TRP A 139 19.90 10.82 -8.65
N ASP A 140 18.81 11.32 -9.23
CA ASP A 140 18.67 12.70 -9.69
C ASP A 140 18.32 13.65 -8.52
N ARG A 141 19.25 14.55 -8.21
CA ARG A 141 19.06 15.62 -7.21
C ARG A 141 18.36 16.86 -7.79
N GLY A 142 18.25 16.97 -9.11
CA GLY A 142 17.78 18.15 -9.83
C GLY A 142 16.25 18.23 -9.91
N GLU A 143 15.59 17.12 -10.21
CA GLU A 143 14.13 17.07 -10.40
C GLU A 143 13.44 15.99 -9.55
N LEU A 144 13.89 14.73 -9.62
CA LEU A 144 13.19 13.61 -9.00
C LEU A 144 13.12 13.76 -7.48
N LEU A 145 14.27 13.73 -6.80
CA LEU A 145 14.28 13.79 -5.33
C LEU A 145 13.64 15.06 -4.77
N PRO A 146 13.85 16.26 -5.34
CA PRO A 146 13.12 17.46 -4.92
C PRO A 146 11.60 17.33 -5.04
N SER A 147 11.10 16.72 -6.12
CA SER A 147 9.65 16.53 -6.33
C SER A 147 9.09 15.53 -5.31
N LEU A 148 9.75 14.39 -5.10
CA LEU A 148 9.36 13.42 -4.07
C LEU A 148 9.34 14.03 -2.66
N ARG A 149 10.38 14.80 -2.33
CA ARG A 149 10.48 15.44 -1.02
C ARG A 149 9.39 16.48 -0.80
N ARG A 150 8.98 17.18 -1.85
CA ARG A 150 7.90 18.18 -1.78
C ARG A 150 6.53 17.53 -1.59
N GLU A 151 6.25 16.45 -2.32
CA GLU A 151 4.95 15.78 -2.25
C GLU A 151 4.81 14.85 -1.04
N TYR A 152 5.85 14.09 -0.71
CA TYR A 152 5.78 12.99 0.27
C TYR A 152 6.74 13.14 1.46
N GLY A 153 7.49 14.24 1.51
CA GLY A 153 8.44 14.51 2.58
C GLY A 153 9.72 13.66 2.50
N ASP A 154 10.53 13.73 3.55
CA ASP A 154 11.85 13.07 3.60
C ASP A 154 11.76 11.54 3.42
N MET A 155 10.67 10.92 3.91
CA MET A 155 10.49 9.48 3.80
C MET A 155 10.08 9.02 2.40
N GLY A 156 9.56 9.90 1.54
CA GLY A 156 9.35 9.57 0.12
C GLY A 156 10.67 9.34 -0.62
N VAL A 157 11.64 10.25 -0.44
CA VAL A 157 13.02 10.06 -0.94
C VAL A 157 13.63 8.76 -0.38
N THR A 158 13.45 8.54 0.92
CA THR A 158 13.99 7.36 1.60
C THR A 158 13.34 6.06 1.10
N MET A 159 12.04 6.08 0.76
CA MET A 159 11.32 4.93 0.19
C MET A 159 11.89 4.53 -1.15
N VAL A 160 12.02 5.47 -2.08
CA VAL A 160 12.52 5.17 -3.43
C VAL A 160 13.92 4.60 -3.36
N LEU A 161 14.80 5.20 -2.56
CA LEU A 161 16.15 4.67 -2.38
C LEU A 161 16.18 3.29 -1.70
N ALA A 162 15.22 3.00 -0.82
CA ALA A 162 15.09 1.67 -0.22
C ALA A 162 14.59 0.62 -1.23
N HIS A 163 13.71 1.01 -2.15
CA HIS A 163 13.29 0.19 -3.29
C HIS A 163 14.50 -0.11 -4.18
N GLU A 164 15.24 0.91 -4.63
CA GLU A 164 16.44 0.72 -5.47
C GLU A 164 17.47 -0.19 -4.79
N TYR A 165 17.70 -0.01 -3.49
CA TYR A 165 18.59 -0.89 -2.73
C TYR A 165 18.07 -2.33 -2.63
N GLY A 166 16.75 -2.53 -2.71
CA GLY A 166 16.09 -3.82 -2.81
C GLY A 166 16.65 -4.67 -3.95
N HIS A 167 16.93 -4.08 -5.11
CA HIS A 167 17.56 -4.80 -6.23
C HIS A 167 18.98 -5.29 -5.90
N SER A 168 19.77 -4.49 -5.16
CA SER A 168 21.07 -4.95 -4.67
C SER A 168 20.93 -6.16 -3.74
N VAL A 169 19.92 -6.15 -2.86
CA VAL A 169 19.66 -7.25 -1.92
C VAL A 169 19.18 -8.50 -2.65
N GLN A 170 18.31 -8.36 -3.65
CA GLN A 170 17.86 -9.47 -4.50
C GLN A 170 19.02 -10.15 -5.21
N LYS A 171 19.91 -9.35 -5.81
CA LYS A 171 21.12 -9.83 -6.47
C LYS A 171 22.00 -10.61 -5.51
N GLN A 172 22.25 -10.07 -4.31
CA GLN A 172 23.10 -10.74 -3.31
C GLN A 172 22.48 -12.05 -2.78
N ALA A 173 21.14 -12.10 -2.68
CA ALA A 173 20.40 -13.23 -2.15
C ALA A 173 19.99 -14.25 -3.22
N ASP A 174 20.43 -14.07 -4.48
CA ASP A 174 20.06 -14.89 -5.64
C ASP A 174 18.53 -15.07 -5.77
N LEU A 175 17.75 -14.02 -5.48
CA LEU A 175 16.27 -14.08 -5.54
C LEU A 175 15.74 -13.96 -6.97
N VAL A 176 16.49 -13.27 -7.83
CA VAL A 176 16.17 -13.02 -9.24
C VAL A 176 17.38 -13.36 -10.11
N ASN A 177 17.12 -13.63 -11.39
CA ASN A 177 18.12 -13.88 -12.43
C ASN A 177 17.63 -13.33 -13.77
N ASP A 178 18.45 -13.43 -14.82
CA ASP A 178 18.14 -12.93 -16.17
C ASP A 178 16.82 -13.45 -16.79
N ASP A 179 16.29 -14.59 -16.31
CA ASP A 179 15.02 -15.16 -16.77
C ASP A 179 13.82 -14.75 -15.88
N SER A 180 14.05 -14.02 -14.79
CA SER A 180 13.01 -13.57 -13.87
C SER A 180 12.24 -12.41 -14.50
N PRO A 181 10.89 -12.43 -14.51
CA PRO A 181 10.11 -11.31 -15.03
C PRO A 181 10.40 -10.00 -14.27
N THR A 182 10.49 -8.87 -14.98
CA THR A 182 10.69 -7.53 -14.38
C THR A 182 9.71 -7.29 -13.24
N LEU A 183 8.42 -7.56 -13.47
CA LEU A 183 7.38 -7.44 -12.45
C LEU A 183 7.69 -8.22 -11.16
N VAL A 184 8.33 -9.40 -11.22
CA VAL A 184 8.72 -10.12 -9.98
C VAL A 184 9.85 -9.38 -9.27
N SER A 185 10.84 -8.90 -10.01
CA SER A 185 11.96 -8.11 -9.48
C SER A 185 11.45 -6.84 -8.77
N GLU A 186 10.62 -6.06 -9.43
CA GLU A 186 10.07 -4.81 -8.89
C GLU A 186 9.26 -5.05 -7.62
N GLN A 187 8.43 -6.10 -7.62
CA GLN A 187 7.56 -6.42 -6.49
C GLN A 187 8.33 -6.96 -5.30
N GLN A 188 9.39 -7.72 -5.54
CA GLN A 188 10.31 -8.09 -4.47
C GLN A 188 11.02 -6.85 -3.90
N ALA A 189 11.35 -5.84 -4.71
CA ALA A 189 12.05 -4.64 -4.26
C ALA A 189 11.16 -3.78 -3.37
N ASP A 190 9.88 -3.59 -3.76
CA ASP A 190 8.88 -2.95 -2.91
C ASP A 190 8.69 -3.66 -1.57
N CYS A 191 8.66 -5.00 -1.59
CA CYS A 191 8.60 -5.80 -0.36
C CYS A 191 9.84 -5.57 0.52
N LEU A 192 11.04 -5.61 -0.03
CA LEU A 192 12.27 -5.39 0.72
C LEU A 192 12.33 -3.97 1.32
N ALA A 193 11.86 -2.96 0.57
CA ALA A 193 11.69 -1.60 1.08
C ALA A 193 10.71 -1.53 2.24
N GLY A 194 9.58 -2.26 2.17
CA GLY A 194 8.62 -2.40 3.25
C GLY A 194 9.23 -2.94 4.54
N ALA A 195 10.13 -3.92 4.45
CA ALA A 195 10.84 -4.48 5.60
C ALA A 195 11.78 -3.45 6.26
N TYR A 196 12.47 -2.63 5.48
CA TYR A 196 13.27 -1.52 6.01
C TYR A 196 12.38 -0.45 6.67
N MET A 197 11.27 -0.06 6.02
CA MET A 197 10.35 0.94 6.58
C MET A 197 9.73 0.49 7.90
N ARG A 198 9.48 -0.81 8.05
CA ARG A 198 9.05 -1.40 9.32
C ARG A 198 10.06 -1.13 10.43
N TRP A 199 11.35 -1.37 10.18
CA TRP A 199 12.41 -1.14 11.15
C TRP A 199 12.52 0.34 11.57
N VAL A 200 12.32 1.27 10.62
CA VAL A 200 12.26 2.71 10.94
C VAL A 200 11.02 3.05 11.78
N ALA A 201 9.86 2.47 11.47
CA ALA A 201 8.61 2.67 12.22
C ALA A 201 8.66 2.09 13.65
N GLU A 202 9.48 1.07 13.87
CA GLU A 202 9.76 0.50 15.20
C GLU A 202 10.72 1.35 16.04
N ASP A 203 11.13 2.53 15.54
CA ASP A 203 12.05 3.48 16.18
C ASP A 203 13.48 2.95 16.33
N ASP A 204 13.83 1.88 15.60
CA ASP A 204 15.17 1.27 15.68
C ASP A 204 16.22 2.03 14.85
N SER A 205 15.79 2.83 13.87
CA SER A 205 16.70 3.63 13.02
C SER A 205 17.37 4.78 13.79
N PRO A 206 18.71 4.90 13.74
CA PRO A 206 19.43 6.01 14.36
C PRO A 206 19.39 7.30 13.52
N ARG A 207 18.82 7.28 12.30
CA ARG A 207 18.76 8.46 11.42
C ARG A 207 17.35 8.92 11.11
N PHE A 208 16.41 8.00 10.98
CA PHE A 208 15.05 8.29 10.55
C PHE A 208 14.04 7.87 11.61
N THR A 209 12.90 8.56 11.62
CA THR A 209 11.71 8.18 12.38
C THR A 209 10.52 8.15 11.43
N LEU A 210 9.58 7.25 11.66
CA LEU A 210 8.41 7.07 10.81
C LEU A 210 7.17 6.88 11.69
N SER A 211 6.26 7.85 11.65
CA SER A 211 4.95 7.69 12.28
C SER A 211 4.07 6.73 11.48
N THR A 212 3.18 6.00 12.15
CA THR A 212 2.33 4.94 11.56
C THR A 212 0.98 5.45 11.05
N GLY A 213 0.64 6.71 11.35
CA GLY A 213 -0.44 7.48 10.73
C GLY A 213 0.04 8.18 9.45
N ASP A 214 0.05 9.51 9.46
CA ASP A 214 0.40 10.34 8.29
C ASP A 214 1.75 10.00 7.65
N GLY A 215 2.77 9.68 8.45
CA GLY A 215 4.10 9.37 7.92
C GLY A 215 4.12 8.14 7.02
N LEU A 216 3.54 7.04 7.50
CA LEU A 216 3.39 5.81 6.71
C LEU A 216 2.42 6.02 5.54
N ASN A 217 1.40 6.85 5.69
CA ASN A 217 0.51 7.22 4.57
C ASN A 217 1.30 7.88 3.42
N ASN A 218 2.23 8.79 3.73
CA ASN A 218 3.07 9.43 2.71
C ASN A 218 4.05 8.43 2.06
N VAL A 219 4.57 7.46 2.81
CA VAL A 219 5.39 6.38 2.24
C VAL A 219 4.57 5.53 1.28
N LEU A 220 3.34 5.14 1.64
CA LEU A 220 2.44 4.39 0.75
C LEU A 220 2.06 5.23 -0.49
N ALA A 221 1.82 6.53 -0.34
CA ALA A 221 1.58 7.42 -1.46
C ALA A 221 2.79 7.49 -2.41
N THR A 222 4.01 7.45 -1.88
CA THR A 222 5.24 7.34 -2.70
C THR A 222 5.26 6.03 -3.48
N VAL A 223 4.87 4.89 -2.87
CA VAL A 223 4.75 3.60 -3.59
C VAL A 223 3.78 3.74 -4.77
N ILE A 224 2.60 4.35 -4.58
CA ILE A 224 1.61 4.57 -5.65
C ILE A 224 2.15 5.47 -6.78
N ALA A 225 2.95 6.47 -6.45
CA ALA A 225 3.44 7.46 -7.41
C ALA A 225 4.30 6.84 -8.53
N PHE A 226 4.99 5.73 -8.25
CA PHE A 226 5.84 5.02 -9.22
C PHE A 226 5.13 3.83 -9.90
N ARG A 227 3.79 3.74 -9.84
CA ARG A 227 3.04 2.69 -10.53
C ARG A 227 3.28 2.78 -12.04
N ASP A 228 3.02 1.69 -12.75
CA ASP A 228 3.02 1.73 -14.20
C ASP A 228 1.94 2.68 -14.73
N PRO A 229 2.20 3.41 -15.84
CA PRO A 229 1.16 4.17 -16.52
C PRO A 229 0.04 3.23 -16.99
N LEU A 230 -1.15 3.80 -17.25
CA LEU A 230 -2.24 3.04 -17.83
C LEU A 230 -1.94 2.75 -19.30
N LEU A 231 -1.68 1.48 -19.60
CA LEU A 231 -1.38 0.99 -20.94
C LEU A 231 -2.55 0.18 -21.50
N SER A 232 -2.77 0.31 -22.80
CA SER A 232 -3.71 -0.56 -23.53
C SER A 232 -3.01 -1.85 -23.97
N GLU A 233 -3.76 -2.93 -24.21
CA GLU A 233 -3.20 -4.23 -24.65
C GLU A 233 -2.31 -4.17 -25.90
N ASN A 234 -2.51 -3.16 -26.75
CA ASN A 234 -1.77 -2.95 -27.99
C ASN A 234 -0.60 -1.96 -27.86
N ASP A 235 -0.32 -1.46 -26.65
CA ASP A 235 0.80 -0.58 -26.41
C ASP A 235 2.13 -1.36 -26.53
N PRO A 236 3.10 -0.88 -27.34
CA PRO A 236 4.41 -1.53 -27.46
C PRO A 236 5.22 -1.62 -26.16
N GLU A 237 4.94 -0.74 -25.19
CA GLU A 237 5.60 -0.73 -23.88
C GLU A 237 4.94 -1.68 -22.87
N ALA A 238 3.77 -2.25 -23.20
CA ALA A 238 3.10 -3.22 -22.33
C ALA A 238 3.99 -4.46 -22.12
N GLY A 239 4.37 -4.71 -20.86
CA GLY A 239 5.22 -5.84 -20.50
C GLY A 239 6.73 -5.62 -20.67
N VAL A 240 7.19 -4.39 -20.92
CA VAL A 240 8.62 -4.08 -21.16
C VAL A 240 9.33 -3.64 -19.88
N ASP A 241 8.76 -2.69 -19.15
CA ASP A 241 9.33 -2.08 -17.93
C ASP A 241 8.27 -2.06 -16.81
N GLU A 242 7.85 -3.25 -16.39
CA GLU A 242 6.72 -3.43 -15.46
C GLU A 242 7.13 -3.26 -14.00
N HIS A 243 6.69 -2.18 -13.36
CA HIS A 243 6.68 -2.01 -11.90
C HIS A 243 5.44 -2.67 -11.27
N GLY A 244 4.34 -2.70 -12.01
CA GLY A 244 3.02 -3.17 -11.58
C GLY A 244 2.06 -2.04 -11.21
N SER A 245 0.79 -2.41 -11.01
CA SER A 245 -0.25 -1.46 -10.58
C SER A 245 0.00 -0.96 -9.17
N ALA A 246 -0.58 0.19 -8.80
CA ALA A 246 -0.46 0.72 -7.44
C ALA A 246 -0.94 -0.28 -6.39
N PHE A 247 -2.05 -0.99 -6.68
CA PHE A 247 -2.55 -2.06 -5.83
C PHE A 247 -1.55 -3.20 -5.64
N GLU A 248 -0.92 -3.64 -6.72
CA GLU A 248 0.08 -4.72 -6.72
C GLU A 248 1.33 -4.30 -5.93
N ARG A 249 1.81 -3.06 -6.10
CA ARG A 249 3.02 -2.53 -5.45
C ARG A 249 2.85 -2.30 -3.96
N LEU A 250 1.74 -1.65 -3.56
CA LEU A 250 1.37 -1.54 -2.15
C LEU A 250 1.23 -2.90 -1.49
N SER A 251 0.64 -3.85 -2.21
CA SER A 251 0.48 -5.20 -1.72
C SER A 251 1.82 -5.86 -1.38
N ALA A 252 2.84 -5.65 -2.20
CA ALA A 252 4.17 -6.19 -1.98
C ALA A 252 4.90 -5.47 -0.84
N PHE A 253 4.85 -4.14 -0.82
CA PHE A 253 5.37 -3.34 0.29
C PHE A 253 4.79 -3.79 1.64
N GLN A 254 3.48 -4.01 1.71
CA GLN A 254 2.82 -4.43 2.95
C GLN A 254 3.32 -5.80 3.44
N PHE A 255 3.67 -6.73 2.55
CA PHE A 255 4.23 -8.03 2.94
C PHE A 255 5.57 -7.88 3.65
N GLY A 256 6.47 -7.05 3.13
CA GLY A 256 7.73 -6.78 3.82
C GLY A 256 7.52 -6.07 5.16
N PHE A 257 6.57 -5.13 5.20
CA PHE A 257 6.27 -4.37 6.40
C PHE A 257 5.63 -5.23 7.52
N THR A 258 4.82 -6.23 7.18
CA THR A 258 4.12 -7.08 8.16
C THR A 258 4.83 -8.39 8.44
N ASP A 259 5.37 -9.03 7.41
CA ASP A 259 5.86 -10.42 7.45
C ASP A 259 7.40 -10.49 7.40
N GLY A 260 8.06 -9.35 7.13
CA GLY A 260 9.50 -9.19 7.14
C GLY A 260 10.21 -9.61 5.85
N ALA A 261 11.51 -9.33 5.76
CA ALA A 261 12.29 -9.49 4.53
C ALA A 261 12.29 -10.92 3.95
N SER A 262 12.25 -11.96 4.77
CA SER A 262 12.23 -13.35 4.28
C SER A 262 10.95 -13.70 3.50
N ALA A 263 9.85 -13.00 3.76
CA ALA A 263 8.59 -13.22 3.03
C ALA A 263 8.71 -12.78 1.56
N CYS A 264 9.59 -11.80 1.26
CA CYS A 264 9.76 -11.26 -0.09
C CYS A 264 10.26 -12.31 -1.08
N ALA A 265 11.03 -13.30 -0.64
CA ALA A 265 11.50 -14.40 -1.49
C ALA A 265 10.37 -15.32 -2.01
N ALA A 266 9.15 -15.22 -1.44
CA ALA A 266 7.99 -15.99 -1.89
C ALA A 266 7.23 -15.34 -3.05
N ILE A 267 7.55 -14.09 -3.41
CA ILE A 267 6.92 -13.37 -4.52
C ILE A 267 7.42 -13.98 -5.83
N ASP A 268 6.51 -14.65 -6.53
CA ASP A 268 6.67 -15.23 -7.86
C ASP A 268 5.45 -14.86 -8.73
N MET A 269 5.48 -15.12 -10.05
CA MET A 269 4.34 -14.78 -10.92
C MET A 269 3.02 -15.45 -10.52
N ARG A 270 3.08 -16.60 -9.85
CA ARG A 270 1.87 -17.28 -9.37
C ARG A 270 1.33 -16.58 -8.13
N GLU A 271 2.17 -16.13 -7.22
CA GLU A 271 1.79 -15.30 -6.07
C GLU A 271 1.16 -13.99 -6.54
N ILE A 272 1.81 -13.28 -7.47
CA ILE A 272 1.30 -12.03 -8.05
C ILE A 272 -0.07 -12.27 -8.68
N GLY A 273 -0.22 -13.33 -9.50
CA GLY A 273 -1.50 -13.68 -10.09
C GLY A 273 -2.60 -14.02 -9.06
N GLN A 274 -2.26 -14.67 -7.96
CA GLN A 274 -3.21 -14.94 -6.87
C GLN A 274 -3.63 -13.67 -6.13
N ARG A 275 -2.69 -12.76 -5.92
CA ARG A 275 -2.88 -11.49 -5.21
C ARG A 275 -3.61 -10.44 -6.05
N ARG A 276 -3.49 -10.51 -7.37
CA ARG A 276 -4.28 -9.71 -8.31
C ARG A 276 -5.70 -10.26 -8.48
N GLY A 277 -5.85 -11.58 -8.53
CA GLY A 277 -7.13 -12.22 -8.82
C GLY A 277 -7.63 -11.90 -10.23
N ASP A 278 -8.91 -11.55 -10.35
CA ASP A 278 -9.59 -11.23 -11.62
C ASP A 278 -9.56 -9.72 -11.95
N LEU A 279 -8.66 -8.94 -11.35
CA LEU A 279 -8.55 -7.50 -11.61
C LEU A 279 -7.85 -7.23 -12.96
N PRO A 280 -8.37 -6.30 -13.77
CA PRO A 280 -7.72 -5.88 -15.02
C PRO A 280 -6.43 -5.10 -14.74
N VAL A 281 -5.45 -5.26 -15.62
CA VAL A 281 -4.14 -4.56 -15.57
C VAL A 281 -3.82 -3.77 -16.83
N LEU A 282 -4.53 -4.05 -17.92
CA LEU A 282 -4.45 -3.30 -19.17
C LEU A 282 -5.86 -2.87 -19.57
N LEU A 283 -5.95 -1.72 -20.23
CA LEU A 283 -7.19 -1.24 -20.83
C LEU A 283 -7.51 -2.08 -22.08
N GLU A 284 -8.79 -2.39 -22.30
CA GLU A 284 -9.20 -2.98 -23.58
C GLU A 284 -9.04 -1.95 -24.71
N HIS A 285 -9.11 -2.42 -25.96
CA HIS A 285 -8.94 -1.55 -27.12
C HIS A 285 -10.03 -0.45 -27.18
N ASP A 286 -9.61 0.79 -27.39
CA ASP A 286 -10.45 2.00 -27.43
C ASP A 286 -11.09 2.41 -26.08
N GLU A 287 -10.64 1.85 -24.96
CA GLU A 287 -11.03 2.31 -23.62
C GLU A 287 -10.10 3.41 -23.11
N THR A 288 -10.69 4.39 -22.40
CA THR A 288 -9.93 5.43 -21.70
C THR A 288 -9.73 5.10 -20.22
N GLY A 289 -10.42 4.09 -19.71
CA GLY A 289 -10.52 3.78 -18.28
C GLY A 289 -11.34 4.79 -17.46
N GLU A 290 -12.08 5.68 -18.13
CA GLU A 290 -12.70 6.84 -17.49
C GLU A 290 -14.15 7.01 -17.95
N TRP A 291 -15.07 7.22 -17.00
CA TRP A 291 -16.47 7.52 -17.24
C TRP A 291 -16.91 8.74 -16.43
N ALA A 292 -17.07 9.88 -17.12
CA ALA A 292 -17.44 11.14 -16.49
C ALA A 292 -18.62 11.03 -15.50
N VAL A 293 -18.41 11.59 -14.30
CA VAL A 293 -19.41 11.64 -13.24
C VAL A 293 -20.62 12.46 -13.67
N SER A 294 -21.79 11.82 -13.66
CA SER A 294 -23.07 12.40 -14.06
C SER A 294 -24.22 11.72 -13.32
N GLU A 295 -25.44 12.29 -13.38
CA GLU A 295 -26.61 11.60 -12.81
C GLU A 295 -26.81 10.21 -13.44
N ASP A 296 -26.58 10.07 -14.74
CA ASP A 296 -26.79 8.82 -15.49
C ASP A 296 -25.78 7.75 -15.06
N SER A 297 -24.50 8.10 -14.93
CA SER A 297 -23.46 7.15 -14.49
C SER A 297 -23.63 6.75 -13.02
N VAL A 298 -23.97 7.69 -12.12
CA VAL A 298 -24.30 7.39 -10.71
C VAL A 298 -25.48 6.43 -10.60
N ARG A 299 -26.55 6.65 -11.38
CA ARG A 299 -27.71 5.74 -11.43
C ARG A 299 -27.31 4.35 -11.94
N ALA A 300 -26.54 4.29 -13.03
CA ALA A 300 -26.11 3.04 -13.62
C ALA A 300 -25.23 2.22 -12.66
N ILE A 301 -24.31 2.86 -11.94
CA ILE A 301 -23.47 2.18 -10.94
C ILE A 301 -24.33 1.63 -9.80
N LEU A 302 -25.24 2.43 -9.23
CA LEU A 302 -26.13 1.92 -8.18
C LEU A 302 -27.04 0.79 -8.67
N GLU A 303 -27.50 0.83 -9.92
CA GLU A 303 -28.23 -0.29 -10.50
C GLU A 303 -27.36 -1.54 -10.63
N ALA A 304 -26.13 -1.42 -11.14
CA ALA A 304 -25.18 -2.53 -11.20
C ALA A 304 -24.91 -3.13 -9.81
N MET A 305 -24.78 -2.28 -8.79
CA MET A 305 -24.63 -2.70 -7.40
C MET A 305 -25.86 -3.48 -6.88
N ASN A 306 -27.07 -3.02 -7.20
CA ASN A 306 -28.29 -3.76 -6.87
C ASN A 306 -28.37 -5.12 -7.56
N ILE A 307 -27.90 -5.24 -8.81
CA ILE A 307 -27.82 -6.51 -9.55
C ILE A 307 -26.79 -7.46 -8.89
N LEU A 308 -25.64 -6.94 -8.46
CA LEU A 308 -24.53 -7.74 -7.95
C LEU A 308 -24.70 -8.24 -6.51
N PHE A 309 -25.47 -7.51 -5.70
CA PHE A 309 -25.64 -7.76 -4.27
C PHE A 309 -27.07 -8.11 -3.84
N GLU A 310 -28.08 -7.85 -4.69
CA GLU A 310 -29.48 -8.21 -4.47
C GLU A 310 -30.03 -7.87 -3.06
N PRO A 311 -29.85 -6.63 -2.54
CA PRO A 311 -30.37 -6.26 -1.22
C PRO A 311 -31.89 -6.39 -1.17
N ALA A 312 -32.42 -6.82 -0.02
CA ALA A 312 -33.86 -6.93 0.21
C ALA A 312 -34.56 -5.57 0.22
N ALA A 313 -33.86 -4.53 0.68
CA ALA A 313 -34.29 -3.14 0.66
C ALA A 313 -33.21 -2.26 0.01
N PRO A 314 -33.17 -2.17 -1.34
CA PRO A 314 -32.26 -1.29 -2.06
C PRO A 314 -32.30 0.15 -1.52
N PRO A 315 -31.15 0.82 -1.31
CA PRO A 315 -31.14 2.21 -0.91
C PRO A 315 -31.69 3.13 -2.02
N GLU A 316 -32.46 4.14 -1.63
CA GLU A 316 -32.93 5.17 -2.56
C GLU A 316 -31.81 6.16 -2.88
N LEU A 317 -31.75 6.66 -4.12
CA LEU A 317 -30.78 7.67 -4.55
C LEU A 317 -31.40 9.06 -4.52
N SER A 318 -30.70 10.03 -3.92
CA SER A 318 -31.07 11.45 -3.92
C SER A 318 -29.91 12.32 -4.39
N PHE A 319 -30.17 13.23 -5.33
CA PHE A 319 -29.26 14.32 -5.71
C PHE A 319 -29.57 15.64 -5.01
N SER A 320 -30.48 15.62 -4.03
CA SER A 320 -30.83 16.77 -3.21
C SER A 320 -30.25 16.62 -1.81
N PRO A 321 -29.91 17.73 -1.13
CA PRO A 321 -29.52 17.70 0.27
C PRO A 321 -30.55 16.93 1.10
N THR A 322 -30.08 15.94 1.85
CA THR A 322 -30.93 15.01 2.61
C THR A 322 -30.59 15.13 4.09
N GLU A 323 -31.62 15.15 4.95
CA GLU A 323 -31.42 15.07 6.40
C GLU A 323 -31.13 13.61 6.80
N CYS A 324 -29.96 13.36 7.38
CA CYS A 324 -29.65 12.09 8.04
C CYS A 324 -29.81 12.30 9.56
N PRO A 325 -30.90 11.84 10.21
CA PRO A 325 -31.14 12.11 11.63
C PRO A 325 -30.29 11.23 12.57
N ASP A 326 -29.76 10.12 12.09
CA ASP A 326 -29.01 9.10 12.84
C ASP A 326 -27.57 8.89 12.32
N ALA A 327 -27.13 9.76 11.41
CA ALA A 327 -25.75 9.83 10.91
C ALA A 327 -25.43 11.28 10.52
N ARG A 328 -24.14 11.62 10.50
CA ARG A 328 -23.64 12.89 9.98
C ARG A 328 -23.31 12.73 8.50
N PRO A 329 -23.93 13.50 7.59
CA PRO A 329 -23.55 13.47 6.18
C PRO A 329 -22.05 13.72 5.96
N SER A 330 -21.46 12.97 5.04
CA SER A 330 -20.07 13.04 4.61
C SER A 330 -20.01 13.24 3.09
N PRO A 331 -20.23 14.46 2.56
CA PRO A 331 -20.18 14.68 1.12
C PRO A 331 -18.79 14.32 0.54
N PRO A 332 -18.69 13.95 -0.75
CA PRO A 332 -19.71 14.12 -1.79
C PRO A 332 -20.80 13.02 -1.81
N VAL A 333 -20.62 11.89 -1.11
CA VAL A 333 -21.66 10.85 -1.02
C VAL A 333 -21.88 10.43 0.43
N SER A 334 -23.13 10.50 0.87
CA SER A 334 -23.54 10.13 2.24
C SER A 334 -24.56 9.01 2.21
N TYR A 335 -24.50 8.09 3.17
CA TYR A 335 -25.58 7.13 3.44
C TYR A 335 -26.34 7.54 4.71
N CYS A 336 -27.66 7.69 4.62
CA CYS A 336 -28.55 7.93 5.77
C CYS A 336 -29.26 6.62 6.17
N PRO A 337 -28.91 5.96 7.30
CA PRO A 337 -29.51 4.68 7.68
C PRO A 337 -31.01 4.76 7.97
N ALA A 338 -31.48 5.80 8.69
CA ALA A 338 -32.89 5.91 9.08
C ALA A 338 -33.87 5.94 7.90
N SER A 339 -33.47 6.53 6.78
CA SER A 339 -34.28 6.64 5.56
C SER A 339 -33.85 5.66 4.47
N ASN A 340 -32.73 4.96 4.65
CA ASN A 340 -32.09 4.12 3.64
C ASN A 340 -31.84 4.89 2.31
N VAL A 341 -31.24 6.08 2.42
CA VAL A 341 -30.97 6.97 1.27
C VAL A 341 -29.47 7.15 1.08
N ILE A 342 -29.00 7.06 -0.17
CA ILE A 342 -27.69 7.54 -0.60
C ILE A 342 -27.89 8.94 -1.19
N ALA A 343 -27.34 9.95 -0.52
CA ALA A 343 -27.36 11.34 -0.97
C ALA A 343 -26.04 11.67 -1.67
N VAL A 344 -26.13 12.19 -2.90
CA VAL A 344 -24.98 12.54 -3.76
C VAL A 344 -24.99 14.04 -4.02
N ASP A 345 -23.91 14.72 -3.64
CA ASP A 345 -23.56 16.03 -4.18
C ASP A 345 -22.83 15.81 -5.51
N LEU A 346 -23.54 16.02 -6.62
CA LEU A 346 -23.02 15.67 -7.94
C LEU A 346 -21.85 16.56 -8.37
N ASP A 347 -21.84 17.84 -7.96
CA ASP A 347 -20.80 18.78 -8.34
C ASP A 347 -19.50 18.44 -7.60
N GLU A 348 -19.57 18.17 -6.29
CA GLU A 348 -18.39 17.73 -5.51
C GLU A 348 -17.92 16.34 -5.94
N LEU A 349 -18.84 15.42 -6.29
CA LEU A 349 -18.47 14.09 -6.78
C LEU A 349 -17.75 14.19 -8.13
N ALA A 350 -18.22 15.05 -9.04
CA ALA A 350 -17.59 15.25 -10.33
C ALA A 350 -16.23 15.95 -10.22
N GLN A 351 -16.07 16.84 -9.25
CA GLN A 351 -14.76 17.43 -8.96
C GLN A 351 -13.78 16.39 -8.41
N MET A 352 -14.25 15.48 -7.56
CA MET A 352 -13.43 14.40 -7.01
C MET A 352 -12.99 13.39 -8.07
N GLY A 353 -13.85 13.10 -9.04
CA GLY A 353 -13.59 12.15 -10.13
C GLY A 353 -12.97 12.78 -11.38
N ALA A 354 -12.45 14.01 -11.30
CA ALA A 354 -11.86 14.67 -12.45
C ALA A 354 -10.38 14.28 -12.60
N PRO A 355 -9.92 13.95 -13.82
CA PRO A 355 -8.49 13.72 -14.07
C PRO A 355 -7.70 15.02 -13.86
N PRO A 356 -6.40 14.94 -13.55
CA PRO A 356 -5.58 16.12 -13.29
C PRO A 356 -5.36 16.94 -14.57
N ASP A 357 -5.32 18.28 -14.43
CA ASP A 357 -5.09 19.19 -15.57
C ASP A 357 -3.68 19.05 -16.19
N ILE A 358 -2.71 18.58 -15.40
CA ILE A 358 -1.32 18.35 -15.80
C ILE A 358 -0.88 17.04 -15.16
N GLU A 359 -0.36 16.11 -15.98
CA GLU A 359 0.29 14.90 -15.49
C GLU A 359 1.53 15.28 -14.68
N ASP A 360 1.51 14.96 -13.39
CA ASP A 360 2.67 15.04 -12.52
C ASP A 360 3.35 13.65 -12.51
N PRO A 361 4.64 13.54 -12.90
CA PRO A 361 5.38 12.27 -12.89
C PRO A 361 5.42 11.58 -11.53
N VAL A 362 5.22 12.32 -10.43
CA VAL A 362 5.14 11.75 -9.08
C VAL A 362 3.73 11.84 -8.47
N GLY A 363 2.71 12.08 -9.30
CA GLY A 363 1.32 12.19 -8.89
C GLY A 363 0.65 10.84 -8.59
N LEU A 364 -0.36 10.86 -7.72
CA LEU A 364 -1.20 9.70 -7.43
C LEU A 364 -2.16 9.39 -8.59
N ALA A 365 -2.78 8.20 -8.55
CA ALA A 365 -3.84 7.86 -9.50
C ALA A 365 -5.09 8.64 -9.11
N THR A 366 -5.63 9.41 -10.04
CA THR A 366 -6.86 10.18 -9.84
C THR A 366 -7.67 10.14 -11.12
N GLY A 367 -8.97 9.93 -10.99
CA GLY A 367 -9.90 9.69 -12.09
C GLY A 367 -11.30 9.41 -11.54
N ASP A 368 -12.21 9.00 -12.40
CA ASP A 368 -13.62 8.80 -12.09
C ASP A 368 -13.87 7.83 -10.91
N ASN A 369 -13.04 6.81 -10.73
CA ASN A 369 -13.21 5.82 -9.68
C ASN A 369 -12.64 6.29 -8.33
N THR A 370 -11.90 7.40 -8.29
CA THR A 370 -11.70 8.16 -7.04
C THR A 370 -13.06 8.61 -6.47
N ALA A 371 -14.03 8.91 -7.33
CA ALA A 371 -15.39 9.28 -6.96
C ALA A 371 -16.34 8.06 -6.86
N TYR A 372 -16.36 7.18 -7.85
CA TYR A 372 -17.29 6.05 -7.85
C TYR A 372 -17.02 5.03 -6.75
N SER A 373 -15.76 4.83 -6.35
CA SER A 373 -15.46 4.01 -5.17
C SER A 373 -16.08 4.57 -3.89
N VAL A 374 -16.22 5.89 -3.75
CA VAL A 374 -16.95 6.52 -2.64
C VAL A 374 -18.44 6.21 -2.75
N LEU A 375 -19.04 6.32 -3.93
CA LEU A 375 -20.44 5.92 -4.17
C LEU A 375 -20.70 4.46 -3.78
N VAL A 376 -19.84 3.55 -4.27
CA VAL A 376 -19.91 2.11 -3.98
C VAL A 376 -19.76 1.85 -2.48
N SER A 377 -18.85 2.56 -1.79
CA SER A 377 -18.66 2.40 -0.34
C SER A 377 -19.92 2.76 0.46
N ARG A 378 -20.67 3.78 0.06
CA ARG A 378 -21.94 4.15 0.71
C ARG A 378 -23.04 3.12 0.45
N PHE A 379 -23.05 2.50 -0.73
CA PHE A 379 -23.89 1.33 -0.97
C PHE A 379 -23.48 0.14 -0.07
N MET A 380 -22.18 -0.08 0.16
CA MET A 380 -21.71 -1.11 1.10
C MET A 380 -22.08 -0.82 2.56
N GLN A 381 -22.21 0.45 2.96
CA GLN A 381 -22.79 0.81 4.27
C GLN A 381 -24.27 0.41 4.36
N ALA A 382 -25.03 0.52 3.27
CA ALA A 382 -26.41 0.02 3.21
C ALA A 382 -26.48 -1.51 3.35
N ILE A 383 -25.54 -2.25 2.75
CA ILE A 383 -25.43 -3.71 2.94
C ILE A 383 -25.10 -4.08 4.39
N GLN A 384 -24.23 -3.32 5.07
CA GLN A 384 -23.95 -3.51 6.50
C GLN A 384 -25.20 -3.25 7.35
N HIS A 385 -25.93 -2.17 7.06
CA HIS A 385 -27.16 -1.82 7.75
C HIS A 385 -28.24 -2.91 7.58
N GLU A 386 -28.44 -3.42 6.36
CA GLU A 386 -29.41 -4.47 6.06
C GLU A 386 -29.07 -5.80 6.76
N ARG A 387 -27.79 -6.19 6.78
CA ARG A 387 -27.34 -7.41 7.49
C ARG A 387 -27.74 -7.35 8.97
N GLY A 388 -27.59 -6.18 9.58
CA GLY A 388 -27.81 -5.95 11.00
C GLY A 388 -26.82 -6.71 11.89
N GLY A 389 -26.90 -6.44 13.21
CA GLY A 389 -26.03 -7.08 14.20
C GLY A 389 -24.60 -6.54 14.24
N VAL A 390 -24.33 -5.46 13.50
CA VAL A 390 -23.04 -4.77 13.42
C VAL A 390 -23.26 -3.26 13.55
N ASP A 391 -22.30 -2.55 14.14
CA ASP A 391 -22.33 -1.09 14.25
C ASP A 391 -21.89 -0.45 12.91
N LEU A 392 -22.42 0.75 12.62
CA LEU A 392 -22.09 1.54 11.42
C LEU A 392 -21.24 2.78 11.73
N ASP A 393 -21.02 3.07 13.00
CA ASP A 393 -20.38 4.28 13.54
C ASP A 393 -19.24 3.88 14.49
N ASN A 394 -18.22 3.22 13.92
CA ASN A 394 -16.97 2.89 14.59
C ASN A 394 -15.87 2.56 13.57
N ALA A 395 -14.66 2.39 14.08
CA ALA A 395 -13.48 2.07 13.28
C ALA A 395 -13.61 0.71 12.55
N GLU A 396 -14.24 -0.27 13.18
CA GLU A 396 -14.53 -1.58 12.57
C GLU A 396 -15.46 -1.43 11.37
N ALA A 397 -16.51 -0.59 11.45
CA ALA A 397 -17.40 -0.27 10.33
C ALA A 397 -16.65 0.42 9.19
N ALA A 398 -15.72 1.33 9.48
CA ALA A 398 -14.88 1.97 8.48
C ALA A 398 -14.03 0.97 7.69
N LEU A 399 -13.33 0.05 8.39
CA LEU A 399 -12.54 -1.01 7.76
C LEU A 399 -13.41 -2.06 7.05
N ARG A 400 -14.56 -2.39 7.61
CA ARG A 400 -15.54 -3.27 6.98
C ARG A 400 -16.08 -2.67 5.68
N THR A 401 -16.36 -1.37 5.66
CA THR A 401 -16.74 -0.63 4.44
C THR A 401 -15.64 -0.71 3.38
N ALA A 402 -14.38 -0.49 3.76
CA ALA A 402 -13.25 -0.64 2.83
C ALA A 402 -13.18 -2.05 2.24
N CYS A 403 -13.28 -3.08 3.10
CA CYS A 403 -13.27 -4.48 2.67
C CYS A 403 -14.45 -4.81 1.75
N LEU A 404 -15.67 -4.42 2.12
CA LEU A 404 -16.84 -4.67 1.28
C LEU A 404 -16.75 -3.92 -0.06
N THR A 405 -16.14 -2.74 -0.07
CA THR A 405 -15.88 -2.01 -1.32
C THR A 405 -14.88 -2.79 -2.20
N GLY A 406 -13.84 -3.39 -1.63
CA GLY A 406 -12.95 -4.30 -2.36
C GLY A 406 -13.68 -5.52 -2.95
N VAL A 407 -14.67 -6.08 -2.24
CA VAL A 407 -15.52 -7.15 -2.79
C VAL A 407 -16.33 -6.65 -3.98
N ALA A 408 -16.88 -5.43 -3.89
CA ALA A 408 -17.61 -4.80 -4.99
C ALA A 408 -16.71 -4.54 -6.21
N THR A 409 -15.48 -4.07 -5.99
CA THR A 409 -14.46 -3.89 -7.03
C THR A 409 -14.24 -5.17 -7.82
N THR A 410 -13.99 -6.30 -7.16
CA THR A 410 -13.81 -7.61 -7.84
C THR A 410 -15.06 -8.09 -8.56
N LYS A 411 -16.26 -7.74 -8.08
CA LYS A 411 -17.52 -8.10 -8.77
C LYS A 411 -17.74 -7.23 -10.02
N LEU A 412 -17.40 -5.96 -9.96
CA LEU A 412 -17.55 -5.01 -11.07
C LEU A 412 -16.51 -5.22 -12.18
N SER A 413 -15.40 -5.93 -11.93
CA SER A 413 -14.46 -6.31 -13.01
C SER A 413 -15.05 -7.29 -14.04
N LYS A 414 -16.27 -7.82 -13.82
CA LYS A 414 -16.94 -8.80 -14.69
C LYS A 414 -17.99 -8.23 -15.63
N SER A 415 -18.03 -6.91 -15.80
CA SER A 415 -18.99 -6.15 -16.64
C SER A 415 -20.46 -6.45 -16.35
N VAL A 416 -21.19 -5.48 -15.85
CA VAL A 416 -22.61 -5.58 -15.51
C VAL A 416 -23.45 -4.79 -16.51
N GLN A 417 -24.38 -5.45 -17.18
CA GLN A 417 -25.34 -4.74 -18.02
C GLN A 417 -26.52 -4.25 -17.20
N THR A 418 -26.77 -2.94 -17.26
CA THR A 418 -27.94 -2.32 -16.65
C THR A 418 -29.15 -2.37 -17.57
N SER A 419 -30.35 -2.20 -17.00
CA SER A 419 -31.61 -2.24 -17.74
C SER A 419 -31.75 -1.12 -18.77
N ASP A 420 -31.06 0.00 -18.55
CA ASP A 420 -31.00 1.15 -19.47
C ASP A 420 -29.96 0.94 -20.60
N GLY A 421 -29.28 -0.21 -20.63
CA GLY A 421 -28.36 -0.59 -21.70
C GLY A 421 -26.91 -0.13 -21.50
N ASN A 422 -26.57 0.43 -20.33
CA ASN A 422 -25.19 0.73 -19.97
C ASN A 422 -24.45 -0.56 -19.59
N THR A 423 -23.14 -0.59 -19.81
CA THR A 423 -22.25 -1.62 -19.28
C THR A 423 -21.35 -0.97 -18.23
N VAL A 424 -21.50 -1.38 -16.98
CA VAL A 424 -20.66 -0.93 -15.87
C VAL A 424 -19.59 -1.98 -15.64
N ALA A 425 -18.34 -1.63 -15.90
CA ALA A 425 -17.20 -2.50 -15.68
C ALA A 425 -16.08 -1.68 -15.05
N LEU A 426 -15.32 -2.28 -14.13
CA LEU A 426 -14.02 -1.72 -13.79
C LEU A 426 -12.99 -2.16 -14.83
N THR A 427 -12.11 -1.22 -15.15
CA THR A 427 -11.01 -1.29 -16.10
C THR A 427 -9.67 -1.14 -15.36
N ALA A 428 -8.57 -1.24 -16.09
CA ALA A 428 -7.25 -0.99 -15.51
C ALA A 428 -7.14 0.47 -15.07
N GLY A 429 -6.54 0.70 -13.89
CA GLY A 429 -6.40 2.03 -13.29
C GLY A 429 -7.46 2.37 -12.25
N ASP A 430 -8.69 1.89 -12.42
CA ASP A 430 -9.78 2.12 -11.44
C ASP A 430 -9.38 1.71 -10.02
N VAL A 431 -8.75 0.55 -9.87
CA VAL A 431 -8.32 0.04 -8.57
C VAL A 431 -7.26 0.96 -7.95
N ASP A 432 -6.37 1.51 -8.77
CA ASP A 432 -5.29 2.38 -8.32
C ASP A 432 -5.84 3.74 -7.87
N GLU A 433 -6.87 4.25 -8.53
CA GLU A 433 -7.61 5.45 -8.12
C GLU A 433 -8.35 5.24 -6.80
N ALA A 434 -9.04 4.11 -6.63
CA ALA A 434 -9.71 3.78 -5.38
C ALA A 434 -8.71 3.72 -4.21
N VAL A 435 -7.56 3.09 -4.44
CA VAL A 435 -6.48 3.00 -3.44
C VAL A 435 -5.88 4.38 -3.14
N SER A 436 -5.67 5.22 -4.16
CA SER A 436 -5.22 6.61 -3.97
C SER A 436 -6.23 7.43 -3.16
N GLY A 437 -7.52 7.29 -3.46
CA GLY A 437 -8.62 7.91 -2.69
C GLY A 437 -8.68 7.43 -1.25
N ILE A 438 -8.50 6.12 -1.00
CA ILE A 438 -8.45 5.55 0.35
C ILE A 438 -7.32 6.19 1.18
N LEU A 439 -6.16 6.46 0.58
CA LEU A 439 -5.05 7.10 1.30
C LEU A 439 -5.29 8.59 1.53
N THR A 440 -5.74 9.31 0.49
CA THR A 440 -5.77 10.78 0.46
C THR A 440 -7.01 11.40 1.12
N ASN A 441 -8.19 10.83 0.89
CA ASN A 441 -9.45 11.33 1.44
C ASN A 441 -10.09 10.37 2.45
N GLY A 442 -9.81 9.07 2.36
CA GLY A 442 -10.27 8.05 3.31
C GLY A 442 -11.76 7.72 3.26
N LEU A 443 -12.55 8.34 2.39
CA LEU A 443 -14.00 8.20 2.37
C LEU A 443 -14.44 6.77 2.03
N VAL A 444 -13.74 6.11 1.10
CA VAL A 444 -14.00 4.69 0.79
C VAL A 444 -13.86 3.78 2.02
N ALA A 445 -12.96 4.14 2.93
CA ALA A 445 -12.67 3.42 4.15
C ALA A 445 -13.19 4.18 5.38
N SER A 446 -14.41 4.72 5.30
CA SER A 446 -15.04 5.46 6.41
C SER A 446 -16.35 4.83 6.87
N ASP A 447 -16.70 5.14 8.11
CA ASP A 447 -17.99 4.79 8.71
C ASP A 447 -19.12 5.68 8.17
N VAL A 448 -20.33 5.51 8.70
CA VAL A 448 -21.51 6.26 8.21
C VAL A 448 -21.42 7.77 8.45
N ASN A 449 -20.53 8.21 9.36
CA ASN A 449 -20.30 9.62 9.67
C ASN A 449 -19.13 10.21 8.89
N GLY A 450 -18.49 9.42 8.02
CA GLY A 450 -17.29 9.80 7.27
C GLY A 450 -16.00 9.75 8.08
N GLU A 451 -16.01 9.16 9.27
CA GLU A 451 -14.79 8.98 10.08
C GLU A 451 -14.04 7.72 9.62
N SER A 452 -12.72 7.81 9.57
CA SER A 452 -11.84 6.74 9.08
C SER A 452 -10.77 6.41 10.12
N VAL A 453 -10.14 5.24 10.00
CA VAL A 453 -9.01 4.92 10.89
C VAL A 453 -7.77 5.72 10.49
N PRO A 454 -6.90 6.12 11.44
CA PRO A 454 -5.76 6.99 11.15
C PRO A 454 -4.79 6.43 10.11
N SER A 455 -4.60 5.10 10.10
CA SER A 455 -3.62 4.48 9.21
C SER A 455 -4.21 4.11 7.86
N GLY A 456 -3.72 4.76 6.80
CA GLY A 456 -3.85 4.35 5.40
C GLY A 456 -3.44 2.91 5.15
N PHE A 457 -2.42 2.43 5.86
CA PHE A 457 -2.00 1.04 5.79
C PHE A 457 -3.14 0.07 6.12
N SER A 458 -3.84 0.30 7.25
CA SER A 458 -4.96 -0.53 7.68
C SER A 458 -6.16 -0.41 6.75
N ARG A 459 -6.40 0.79 6.20
CA ARG A 459 -7.47 1.04 5.23
C ARG A 459 -7.24 0.26 3.92
N ILE A 460 -6.01 0.29 3.39
CA ILE A 460 -5.61 -0.47 2.20
C ILE A 460 -5.62 -1.98 2.46
N ASP A 461 -5.11 -2.43 3.60
CA ASP A 461 -5.16 -3.86 3.97
C ASP A 461 -6.62 -4.36 4.01
N ALA A 462 -7.53 -3.60 4.63
CA ALA A 462 -8.94 -3.97 4.66
C ALA A 462 -9.55 -4.05 3.25
N PHE A 463 -9.29 -3.07 2.38
CA PHE A 463 -9.72 -3.10 0.98
C PHE A 463 -9.18 -4.34 0.23
N ARG A 464 -7.88 -4.65 0.36
CA ARG A 464 -7.24 -5.83 -0.24
C ARG A 464 -7.89 -7.15 0.19
N VAL A 465 -8.30 -7.26 1.46
CA VAL A 465 -8.99 -8.45 1.97
C VAL A 465 -10.30 -8.69 1.25
N GLY A 466 -10.99 -7.61 0.90
CA GLY A 466 -12.21 -7.62 0.10
C GLY A 466 -11.96 -8.06 -1.34
N VAL A 467 -10.98 -7.44 -1.99
CA VAL A 467 -10.59 -7.77 -3.37
C VAL A 467 -10.31 -9.27 -3.52
N LEU A 468 -9.63 -9.86 -2.53
CA LEU A 468 -9.24 -11.27 -2.48
C LEU A 468 -10.25 -12.17 -1.76
N GLY A 469 -11.42 -11.65 -1.43
CA GLY A 469 -12.34 -12.29 -0.51
C GLY A 469 -13.79 -12.24 -0.95
N ASP A 470 -14.66 -12.39 0.04
CA ASP A 470 -16.09 -12.30 -0.12
C ASP A 470 -16.68 -11.50 1.04
N THR A 471 -17.97 -11.22 0.94
CA THR A 471 -18.74 -10.47 1.93
C THR A 471 -18.62 -11.09 3.32
N GLU A 472 -18.72 -12.40 3.46
CA GLU A 472 -18.63 -13.07 4.77
C GLU A 472 -17.26 -12.94 5.41
N ARG A 473 -16.19 -12.97 4.61
CA ARG A 473 -14.83 -12.72 5.10
C ARG A 473 -14.68 -11.32 5.68
N CYS A 474 -15.28 -10.31 5.05
CA CYS A 474 -15.25 -8.94 5.55
C CYS A 474 -15.96 -8.81 6.89
N PHE A 475 -17.19 -9.33 7.01
CA PHE A 475 -17.92 -9.29 8.28
C PHE A 475 -17.26 -10.10 9.39
N LYS A 476 -16.65 -11.24 9.06
CA LYS A 476 -15.93 -12.06 10.05
C LYS A 476 -14.63 -11.38 10.53
N ARG A 477 -13.94 -10.64 9.65
CA ARG A 477 -12.68 -9.98 9.98
C ARG A 477 -12.91 -8.70 10.78
N PHE A 478 -13.93 -7.95 10.42
CA PHE A 478 -14.30 -6.68 11.03
C PHE A 478 -15.73 -6.83 11.55
N ASP A 479 -15.90 -7.46 12.72
CA ASP A 479 -17.21 -7.71 13.35
C ASP A 479 -17.60 -6.55 14.27
#